data_AF-A0A7W6A8V0-F1
#
_entry.id   AF-A0A7W6A8V0-F1
#
_cell.length_a   1.000
_cell.length_b   1.000
_cell.length_c   1.000
_cell.angle_alpha   90.00
_cell.angle_beta   90.00
_cell.angle_gamma   90.00
#
_symmetry.space_group_name_H-M   'P 1'
#
loop_
_entity.id
_entity.type
_entity.pdbx_description
1 polymer ?
#
loop_
_entity_poly.entity_id
_entity_poly.type
_entity_poly.pdbx_seq_one_letter_code
_entity_poly.pdbx_strand_id
1 'polypeptide(L)'
;MTASARLVAMLRDPGNAHALGLSEWMDVVTVARAELLLGTLAHRLDGLAVTAEVRAVLDDARAEASEVRRTALWEANRVAHALAGLGVPVILLKGTAFVAAGLAAGQGRSIGDCDILLPKAVLPAAEAALAEAGWEWVKPDAYDDLYYRRWMHELPPLIHRDRDRMLDVHHTILPPTARPTPDATALIADAVPLGGGLAILSHNDMLIHAAAHLFADGDLSGGLRNLWDIHALVVEGGADGLAQRAAQHGLGFAVDRAMRLSHALYATPVAPRWQRLTIPDRIFRRRMLARDGWGRGRHPLTRLAFYVRSHLIRMPLPLLLRHLWIKWRKGRAAPASG
;
A
#
# COMPACT_ATOMS: atom_id res chain seq x y z
N MET A 1 20.31 3.59 -18.94
CA MET A 1 19.47 3.67 -17.73
C MET A 1 18.64 2.39 -17.63
N THR A 2 18.36 1.84 -16.43
CA THR A 2 17.46 0.66 -16.32
C THR A 2 16.01 1.06 -16.61
N ALA A 3 15.15 0.12 -17.00
CA ALA A 3 13.74 0.38 -17.27
C ALA A 3 13.01 1.00 -16.04
N SER A 4 13.24 0.49 -14.83
CA SER A 4 12.71 1.11 -13.59
C SER A 4 13.22 2.52 -13.35
N ALA A 5 14.50 2.80 -13.61
CA ALA A 5 15.04 4.14 -13.46
C ALA A 5 14.45 5.10 -14.51
N ARG A 6 14.17 4.61 -15.73
CA ARG A 6 13.49 5.38 -16.77
C ARG A 6 12.05 5.72 -16.39
N LEU A 7 11.29 4.75 -15.87
CA LEU A 7 9.95 4.98 -15.32
C LEU A 7 9.97 6.06 -14.22
N VAL A 8 10.89 5.96 -13.26
CA VAL A 8 11.04 6.96 -12.19
C VAL A 8 11.36 8.35 -12.75
N ALA A 9 12.27 8.44 -13.72
CA ALA A 9 12.63 9.70 -14.36
C ALA A 9 11.43 10.35 -15.07
N MET A 10 10.58 9.57 -15.73
CA MET A 10 9.37 10.06 -16.40
C MET A 10 8.27 10.49 -15.42
N LEU A 11 8.10 9.77 -14.31
CA LEU A 11 7.15 10.18 -13.27
C LEU A 11 7.58 11.52 -12.62
N ARG A 12 8.89 11.66 -12.35
CA ARG A 12 9.49 12.87 -11.79
C ARG A 12 9.37 14.05 -12.75
N ASP A 13 9.78 13.86 -14.00
CA ASP A 13 9.76 14.86 -15.05
C ASP A 13 9.13 14.27 -16.32
N PRO A 14 7.84 14.55 -16.55
CA PRO A 14 7.08 14.06 -17.71
C PRO A 14 7.68 14.44 -19.06
N GLY A 15 8.47 15.53 -19.12
CA GLY A 15 9.10 16.00 -20.37
C GLY A 15 10.02 14.96 -21.00
N ASN A 16 10.59 14.07 -20.18
CA ASN A 16 11.45 12.97 -20.64
C ASN A 16 10.75 12.01 -21.61
N ALA A 17 9.42 11.98 -21.65
CA ALA A 17 8.64 11.13 -22.54
C ALA A 17 8.94 11.32 -24.04
N HIS A 18 9.27 12.56 -24.46
CA HIS A 18 9.52 12.90 -25.87
C HIS A 18 10.80 12.27 -26.43
N ALA A 19 11.74 11.89 -25.55
CA ALA A 19 13.05 11.40 -25.96
C ALA A 19 13.10 9.88 -26.17
N LEU A 20 12.02 9.14 -25.87
CA LEU A 20 12.01 7.67 -25.95
C LEU A 20 11.65 7.15 -27.35
N GLY A 21 12.43 6.18 -27.82
CA GLY A 21 12.01 5.32 -28.94
C GLY A 21 10.99 4.26 -28.51
N LEU A 22 10.32 3.61 -29.47
CA LEU A 22 9.29 2.60 -29.22
C LEU A 22 9.78 1.43 -28.35
N SER A 23 11.01 0.95 -28.56
CA SER A 23 11.58 -0.12 -27.72
C SER A 23 11.72 0.27 -26.26
N GLU A 24 12.06 1.52 -25.98
CA GLU A 24 12.19 2.01 -24.60
C GLU A 24 10.83 2.25 -23.96
N TRP A 25 9.83 2.61 -24.76
CA TRP A 25 8.43 2.67 -24.33
C TRP A 25 7.90 1.29 -23.92
N MET A 26 8.21 0.23 -24.68
CA MET A 26 7.83 -1.13 -24.31
C MET A 26 8.40 -1.52 -22.94
N ASP A 27 9.68 -1.22 -22.68
CA ASP A 27 10.31 -1.45 -21.38
C ASP A 27 9.59 -0.68 -20.26
N VAL A 28 9.29 0.60 -20.47
CA VAL A 28 8.65 1.47 -19.48
C VAL A 28 7.23 0.99 -19.17
N VAL A 29 6.42 0.71 -20.20
CA VAL A 29 5.05 0.21 -20.03
C VAL A 29 5.06 -1.12 -19.27
N THR A 30 5.97 -2.03 -19.63
CA THR A 30 6.07 -3.34 -18.98
C THR A 30 6.44 -3.21 -17.50
N VAL A 31 7.43 -2.37 -17.17
CA VAL A 31 7.80 -2.13 -15.77
C VAL A 31 6.71 -1.36 -15.02
N ALA A 32 6.04 -0.39 -15.66
CA ALA A 32 4.95 0.35 -15.05
C ALA A 32 3.78 -0.56 -14.70
N ARG A 33 3.42 -1.52 -15.56
CA ARG A 33 2.43 -2.56 -15.22
C ARG A 33 2.90 -3.42 -14.06
N ALA A 34 4.14 -3.90 -14.11
CA ALA A 34 4.69 -4.79 -13.08
C ALA A 34 4.83 -4.13 -11.69
N GLU A 35 4.94 -2.80 -11.65
CA GLU A 35 4.96 -1.99 -10.43
C GLU A 35 3.61 -1.34 -10.10
N LEU A 36 2.55 -1.64 -10.85
CA LEU A 36 1.20 -1.09 -10.67
C LEU A 36 1.16 0.45 -10.72
N LEU A 37 1.96 1.03 -11.61
CA LEU A 37 2.14 2.47 -11.84
C LEU A 37 1.69 2.92 -13.24
N LEU A 38 1.18 2.03 -14.10
CA LEU A 38 0.82 2.40 -15.47
C LEU A 38 -0.30 3.46 -15.51
N GLY A 39 -1.36 3.31 -14.70
CA GLY A 39 -2.44 4.30 -14.64
C GLY A 39 -1.95 5.67 -14.15
N THR A 40 -1.08 5.68 -13.13
CA THR A 40 -0.42 6.90 -12.62
C THR A 40 0.46 7.56 -13.68
N LEU A 41 1.27 6.77 -14.40
CA LEU A 41 2.08 7.27 -15.50
C LEU A 41 1.20 7.87 -16.61
N ALA A 42 0.11 7.19 -16.95
CA ALA A 42 -0.81 7.66 -17.99
C ALA A 42 -1.47 9.00 -17.65
N HIS A 43 -1.91 9.19 -16.39
CA HIS A 43 -2.39 10.50 -15.93
C HIS A 43 -1.27 11.55 -15.92
N ARG A 44 -0.07 11.16 -15.49
CA ARG A 44 1.08 12.08 -15.38
C ARG A 44 1.57 12.60 -16.74
N LEU A 45 1.33 11.83 -17.80
CA LEU A 45 1.68 12.18 -19.18
C LEU A 45 0.50 12.72 -19.99
N ASP A 46 -0.66 12.95 -19.35
CA ASP A 46 -1.81 13.46 -20.06
C ASP A 46 -1.52 14.83 -20.71
N GLY A 47 -2.04 15.01 -21.92
CA GLY A 47 -1.76 16.19 -22.75
C GLY A 47 -0.37 16.27 -23.40
N LEU A 48 0.57 15.36 -23.09
CA LEU A 48 1.90 15.37 -23.72
C LEU A 48 1.93 14.67 -25.08
N ALA A 49 2.90 15.05 -25.90
CA ALA A 49 3.11 14.44 -27.21
C ALA A 49 3.84 13.10 -27.07
N VAL A 50 3.16 12.03 -27.47
CA VAL A 50 3.67 10.66 -27.60
C VAL A 50 3.14 10.09 -28.92
N THR A 51 3.76 9.01 -29.42
CA THR A 51 3.29 8.34 -30.65
C THR A 51 1.87 7.79 -30.47
N ALA A 52 1.16 7.53 -31.58
CA ALA A 52 -0.22 7.06 -31.54
C ALA A 52 -0.35 5.71 -30.80
N GLU A 53 0.61 4.81 -30.98
CA GLU A 53 0.63 3.49 -30.35
C GLU A 53 0.80 3.59 -28.83
N VAL A 54 1.68 4.48 -28.37
CA VAL A 54 1.88 4.74 -26.94
C VAL A 54 0.65 5.42 -26.35
N ARG A 55 0.05 6.37 -27.09
CA ARG A 55 -1.15 7.08 -26.65
C ARG A 55 -2.30 6.11 -26.38
N ALA A 56 -2.56 5.17 -27.30
CA ALA A 56 -3.61 4.17 -27.12
C ALA A 56 -3.43 3.36 -25.82
N VAL A 57 -2.21 2.91 -25.52
CA VAL A 57 -1.91 2.16 -24.29
C VAL A 57 -2.12 3.01 -23.03
N LEU A 58 -1.76 4.29 -23.07
CA LEU A 58 -1.96 5.20 -21.93
C LEU A 58 -3.43 5.53 -21.74
N ASP A 59 -4.18 5.76 -22.82
CA ASP A 59 -5.62 6.03 -22.78
C ASP A 59 -6.38 4.84 -22.15
N ASP A 60 -6.07 3.60 -22.58
CA ASP A 60 -6.61 2.38 -21.97
C ASP A 60 -6.29 2.31 -20.47
N ALA A 61 -5.05 2.63 -20.08
CA ALA A 61 -4.65 2.63 -18.68
C ALA A 61 -5.37 3.70 -17.84
N ARG A 62 -5.73 4.86 -18.43
CA ARG A 62 -6.55 5.85 -17.73
C ARG A 62 -7.99 5.36 -17.56
N ALA A 63 -8.57 4.73 -18.59
CA ALA A 63 -9.90 4.14 -18.51
C ALA A 63 -9.96 3.05 -17.43
N GLU A 64 -8.99 2.13 -17.41
CA GLU A 64 -8.86 1.10 -16.37
C GLU A 64 -8.77 1.72 -14.97
N ALA A 65 -7.94 2.74 -14.80
CA ALA A 65 -7.81 3.41 -13.50
C ALA A 65 -9.10 4.12 -13.05
N SER A 66 -9.89 4.66 -13.98
CA SER A 66 -11.20 5.24 -13.69
C SER A 66 -12.18 4.18 -13.17
N GLU A 67 -12.19 2.99 -13.78
CA GLU A 67 -13.01 1.87 -13.33
C GLU A 67 -12.58 1.32 -11.96
N VAL A 68 -11.27 1.23 -11.72
CA VAL A 68 -10.72 0.88 -10.40
C VAL A 68 -11.17 1.90 -9.35
N ARG A 69 -11.07 3.20 -9.64
CA ARG A 69 -11.57 4.26 -8.74
C ARG A 69 -13.05 4.10 -8.45
N ARG A 70 -13.88 3.93 -9.49
CA ARG A 70 -15.35 3.76 -9.34
C ARG A 70 -15.68 2.57 -8.43
N THR A 71 -14.99 1.45 -8.65
CA THR A 71 -15.14 0.23 -7.86
C THR A 71 -14.72 0.46 -6.40
N ALA A 72 -13.56 1.06 -6.16
CA ALA A 72 -13.08 1.33 -4.80
C ALA A 72 -14.04 2.23 -4.00
N LEU A 73 -14.59 3.27 -4.63
CA LEU A 73 -15.58 4.16 -4.00
C LEU A 73 -16.90 3.44 -3.70
N TRP A 74 -17.34 2.57 -4.62
CA TRP A 74 -18.51 1.74 -4.40
C TRP A 74 -18.30 0.78 -3.22
N GLU A 75 -17.16 0.08 -3.18
CA GLU A 75 -16.84 -0.84 -2.09
C GLU A 75 -16.75 -0.13 -0.74
N ALA A 76 -16.08 1.02 -0.67
CA ALA A 76 -16.05 1.86 0.53
C ALA A 76 -17.47 2.23 1.01
N ASN A 77 -18.34 2.63 0.09
CA ASN A 77 -19.72 2.96 0.42
C ASN A 77 -20.51 1.75 0.93
N ARG A 78 -20.33 0.56 0.33
CA ARG A 78 -21.00 -0.67 0.79
C ARG A 78 -20.53 -1.10 2.18
N VAL A 79 -19.25 -0.94 2.47
CA VAL A 79 -18.69 -1.19 3.81
C VAL A 79 -19.27 -0.20 4.82
N ALA A 80 -19.32 1.10 4.51
CA ALA A 80 -19.94 2.10 5.38
C ALA A 80 -21.43 1.80 5.65
N HIS A 81 -22.16 1.33 4.63
CA HIS A 81 -23.55 0.93 4.78
C HIS A 81 -23.72 -0.26 5.73
N ALA A 82 -22.91 -1.32 5.56
CA ALA A 82 -22.94 -2.50 6.42
C ALA A 82 -22.61 -2.16 7.88
N LEU A 83 -21.73 -1.19 8.11
CA LEU A 83 -21.26 -0.82 9.45
C LEU A 83 -22.03 0.35 10.07
N ALA A 84 -23.06 0.87 9.40
CA ALA A 84 -23.78 2.08 9.84
C ALA A 84 -24.39 1.96 11.25
N GLY A 85 -24.81 0.75 11.64
CA GLY A 85 -25.40 0.47 12.95
C GLY A 85 -24.42 0.55 14.14
N LEU A 86 -23.11 0.60 13.90
CA LEU A 86 -22.10 0.62 14.97
C LEU A 86 -21.85 2.00 15.57
N GLY A 87 -22.34 3.07 14.93
CA GLY A 87 -22.16 4.44 15.42
C GLY A 87 -20.71 4.93 15.42
N VAL A 88 -19.81 4.27 14.68
CA VAL A 88 -18.41 4.69 14.50
C VAL A 88 -18.12 4.92 13.01
N PRO A 89 -17.28 5.90 12.65
CA PRO A 89 -16.90 6.11 11.26
C PRO A 89 -16.00 4.98 10.77
N VAL A 90 -16.17 4.60 9.50
CA VAL A 90 -15.26 3.70 8.78
C VAL A 90 -14.09 4.52 8.27
N ILE A 91 -12.91 4.36 8.88
CA ILE A 91 -11.71 5.08 8.48
C ILE A 91 -11.04 4.33 7.34
N LEU A 92 -11.13 4.87 6.12
CA LEU A 92 -10.48 4.31 4.94
C LEU A 92 -8.96 4.45 5.06
N LEU A 93 -8.25 3.45 4.55
CA LEU A 93 -6.80 3.43 4.46
C LEU A 93 -6.32 3.28 3.01
N LYS A 94 -5.01 3.49 2.82
CA LYS A 94 -4.26 3.29 1.56
C LYS A 94 -4.95 3.91 0.34
N GLY A 95 -4.96 3.20 -0.80
CA GLY A 95 -5.43 3.71 -2.08
C GLY A 95 -6.90 4.14 -2.05
N THR A 96 -7.77 3.40 -1.35
CA THR A 96 -9.19 3.73 -1.21
C THR A 96 -9.39 5.04 -0.47
N ALA A 97 -8.62 5.30 0.59
CA ALA A 97 -8.62 6.60 1.27
C ALA A 97 -8.24 7.74 0.31
N PHE A 98 -7.19 7.56 -0.48
CA PHE A 98 -6.70 8.60 -1.37
C PHE A 98 -7.71 8.96 -2.46
N VAL A 99 -8.35 7.97 -3.07
CA VAL A 99 -9.37 8.23 -4.10
C VAL A 99 -10.65 8.82 -3.51
N ALA A 100 -11.07 8.38 -2.32
CA ALA A 100 -12.25 8.91 -1.63
C ALA A 100 -12.07 10.36 -1.21
N ALA A 101 -10.86 10.72 -0.77
CA ALA A 101 -10.50 12.08 -0.40
C ALA A 101 -10.15 12.98 -1.59
N GLY A 102 -10.10 12.44 -2.82
CA GLY A 102 -9.74 13.20 -4.03
C GLY A 102 -8.27 13.61 -4.13
N LEU A 103 -7.38 12.94 -3.38
CA LEU A 103 -5.96 13.30 -3.29
C LEU A 103 -5.18 12.93 -4.57
N ALA A 104 -4.08 13.64 -4.81
CA ALA A 104 -3.18 13.39 -5.93
C ALA A 104 -2.61 11.96 -5.91
N ALA A 105 -2.38 11.39 -4.73
CA ALA A 105 -1.95 9.99 -4.56
C ALA A 105 -2.99 8.96 -5.08
N GLY A 106 -4.25 9.36 -5.24
CA GLY A 106 -5.31 8.53 -5.82
C GLY A 106 -5.36 8.52 -7.35
N GLN A 107 -4.66 9.44 -8.03
CA GLN A 107 -4.74 9.56 -9.49
C GLN A 107 -4.03 8.41 -10.20
N GLY A 108 -4.78 7.65 -11.02
CA GLY A 108 -4.24 6.50 -11.73
C GLY A 108 -3.89 5.30 -10.83
N ARG A 109 -4.30 5.33 -9.55
CA ARG A 109 -3.84 4.38 -8.54
C ARG A 109 -4.55 3.02 -8.70
N SER A 110 -3.76 1.96 -8.86
CA SER A 110 -4.28 0.58 -8.81
C SER A 110 -4.69 0.21 -7.39
N ILE A 111 -5.89 -0.31 -7.16
CA ILE A 111 -6.43 -0.68 -5.84
C ILE A 111 -6.99 -2.10 -5.93
N GLY A 112 -6.59 -2.98 -5.02
CA GLY A 112 -7.03 -4.39 -5.02
C GLY A 112 -8.01 -4.71 -3.88
N ASP A 113 -7.79 -4.09 -2.73
CA ASP A 113 -8.42 -4.33 -1.44
C ASP A 113 -9.03 -3.03 -0.88
N CYS A 114 -10.12 -3.18 -0.13
CA CYS A 114 -10.65 -2.11 0.71
C CYS A 114 -10.06 -2.27 2.11
N ASP A 115 -9.10 -1.42 2.48
CA ASP A 115 -8.55 -1.38 3.84
C ASP A 115 -9.32 -0.36 4.70
N ILE A 116 -9.76 -0.79 5.88
CA ILE A 116 -10.43 0.08 6.85
C ILE A 116 -9.78 -0.03 8.24
N LEU A 117 -9.82 1.03 9.03
CA LEU A 117 -9.43 1.04 10.45
C LEU A 117 -10.67 1.26 11.31
N LEU A 118 -10.85 0.40 12.32
CA LEU A 118 -11.92 0.51 13.31
C LEU A 118 -11.37 0.42 14.74
N PRO A 119 -12.07 0.99 15.73
CA PRO A 119 -11.75 0.75 17.13
C PRO A 119 -11.78 -0.75 17.45
N LYS A 120 -10.74 -1.24 18.15
CA LYS A 120 -10.63 -2.67 18.50
C LYS A 120 -11.87 -3.21 19.24
N ALA A 121 -12.50 -2.37 20.06
CA ALA A 121 -13.67 -2.73 20.86
C ALA A 121 -14.91 -3.08 20.02
N VAL A 122 -15.03 -2.56 18.79
CA VAL A 122 -16.20 -2.81 17.94
C VAL A 122 -16.00 -3.96 16.96
N LEU A 123 -14.80 -4.55 16.87
CA LEU A 123 -14.50 -5.60 15.88
C LEU A 123 -15.47 -6.79 15.90
N PRO A 124 -15.90 -7.34 17.07
CA PRO A 124 -16.84 -8.46 17.05
C PRO A 124 -18.18 -8.09 16.41
N ALA A 125 -18.68 -6.87 16.67
CA ALA A 125 -19.92 -6.39 16.09
C ALA A 125 -19.76 -6.06 14.59
N ALA A 126 -18.60 -5.51 14.20
CA ALA A 126 -18.27 -5.27 12.80
C ALA A 126 -18.18 -6.56 11.98
N GLU A 127 -17.54 -7.59 12.53
CA GLU A 127 -17.43 -8.91 11.89
C GLU A 127 -18.81 -9.54 11.66
N ALA A 128 -19.71 -9.46 12.65
CA ALA A 128 -21.09 -9.93 12.51
C ALA A 128 -21.87 -9.16 11.44
N ALA A 129 -21.81 -7.82 11.48
CA ALA A 129 -22.50 -6.97 10.50
C ALA A 129 -21.99 -7.18 9.07
N LEU A 130 -20.67 -7.36 8.90
CA LEU A 130 -20.06 -7.69 7.60
C LEU A 130 -20.48 -9.07 7.11
N ALA A 131 -20.57 -10.06 7.99
CA ALA A 131 -21.06 -11.40 7.66
C ALA A 131 -22.52 -11.39 7.18
N GLU A 132 -23.39 -10.66 7.88
CA GLU A 132 -24.79 -10.44 7.47
C GLU A 132 -24.89 -9.74 6.12
N ALA A 133 -23.98 -8.80 5.85
CA ALA A 133 -23.92 -8.07 4.58
C ALA A 133 -23.16 -8.79 3.46
N GLY A 134 -22.75 -10.06 3.66
CA GLY A 134 -22.24 -10.93 2.60
C GLY A 134 -20.72 -11.09 2.52
N TRP A 135 -19.95 -10.47 3.43
CA TRP A 135 -18.51 -10.70 3.56
C TRP A 135 -18.21 -11.96 4.38
N GLU A 136 -17.31 -12.80 3.88
CA GLU A 136 -16.93 -14.05 4.53
C GLU A 136 -15.41 -14.20 4.56
N TRP A 137 -14.90 -15.09 5.40
CA TRP A 137 -13.47 -15.30 5.49
C TRP A 137 -12.91 -16.01 4.26
N VAL A 138 -11.74 -15.57 3.83
CA VAL A 138 -10.96 -16.30 2.84
C VAL A 138 -10.37 -17.56 3.51
N LYS A 139 -10.98 -18.72 3.27
CA LYS A 139 -10.55 -20.05 3.77
C LYS A 139 -10.53 -20.14 5.31
N PRO A 140 -11.67 -20.36 5.97
CA PRO A 140 -11.74 -20.41 7.42
C PRO A 140 -10.89 -21.55 8.01
N ASP A 141 -9.93 -21.19 8.86
CA ASP A 141 -9.06 -22.11 9.60
C ASP A 141 -8.85 -21.62 11.05
N ALA A 142 -9.07 -22.51 12.02
CA ALA A 142 -9.05 -22.15 13.44
C ALA A 142 -7.66 -21.71 13.96
N TYR A 143 -6.57 -22.14 13.32
CA TYR A 143 -5.23 -21.66 13.67
C TYR A 143 -4.96 -20.29 13.06
N ASP A 144 -5.39 -20.06 11.82
CA ASP A 144 -5.25 -18.76 11.17
C ASP A 144 -6.10 -17.70 11.89
N ASP A 145 -7.30 -18.03 12.37
CA ASP A 145 -8.10 -17.14 13.23
C ASP A 145 -7.34 -16.66 14.47
N LEU A 146 -6.82 -17.60 15.26
CA LEU A 146 -6.04 -17.29 16.47
C LEU A 146 -4.77 -16.51 16.13
N TYR A 147 -4.14 -16.81 14.99
CA TYR A 147 -2.97 -16.10 14.50
C TYR A 147 -3.30 -14.62 14.21
N TYR A 148 -4.37 -14.36 13.44
CA TYR A 148 -4.78 -12.99 13.10
C TYR A 148 -5.19 -12.22 14.35
N ARG A 149 -6.11 -12.75 15.15
CA ARG A 149 -6.63 -12.06 16.34
C ARG A 149 -5.56 -11.75 17.39
N ARG A 150 -4.57 -12.62 17.54
CA ARG A 150 -3.54 -12.49 18.58
C ARG A 150 -2.33 -11.70 18.13
N TRP A 151 -1.92 -11.83 16.87
CA TRP A 151 -0.62 -11.35 16.40
C TRP A 151 -0.70 -10.39 15.23
N MET A 152 -1.83 -10.28 14.53
CA MET A 152 -2.00 -9.34 13.42
C MET A 152 -2.72 -8.05 13.83
N HIS A 153 -2.54 -7.04 12.98
CA HIS A 153 -3.15 -5.72 13.13
C HIS A 153 -4.53 -5.60 12.47
N GLU A 154 -5.00 -6.70 11.90
CA GLU A 154 -6.24 -6.83 11.15
C GLU A 154 -6.93 -8.16 11.49
N LEU A 155 -8.23 -8.22 11.21
CA LEU A 155 -8.99 -9.47 11.19
C LEU A 155 -8.51 -10.38 10.04
N PRO A 156 -8.85 -11.68 10.04
CA PRO A 156 -8.68 -12.51 8.85
C PRO A 156 -9.26 -11.81 7.61
N PRO A 157 -8.58 -11.86 6.45
CA PRO A 157 -9.03 -11.17 5.25
C PRO A 157 -10.42 -11.66 4.84
N LEU A 158 -11.28 -10.69 4.53
CA LEU A 158 -12.67 -10.94 4.15
C LEU A 158 -12.84 -10.80 2.63
N ILE A 159 -13.76 -11.55 2.07
CA ILE A 159 -14.18 -11.47 0.67
C ILE A 159 -15.69 -11.38 0.58
N HIS A 160 -16.21 -10.51 -0.26
CA HIS A 160 -17.65 -10.47 -0.54
C HIS A 160 -18.05 -11.57 -1.52
N ARG A 161 -18.98 -12.45 -1.11
CA ARG A 161 -19.38 -13.65 -1.87
C ARG A 161 -19.80 -13.39 -3.32
N ASP A 162 -20.54 -12.30 -3.57
CA ASP A 162 -21.09 -12.02 -4.91
C ASP A 162 -20.21 -11.08 -5.75
N ARG A 163 -19.31 -10.33 -5.10
CA ARG A 163 -18.58 -9.22 -5.75
C ARG A 163 -17.11 -9.54 -5.99
N ASP A 164 -16.60 -10.61 -5.37
CA ASP A 164 -15.18 -11.00 -5.43
C ASP A 164 -14.27 -9.84 -5.00
N ARG A 165 -14.66 -9.15 -3.91
CA ARG A 165 -13.95 -7.98 -3.38
C ARG A 165 -13.42 -8.22 -1.99
N MET A 166 -12.13 -7.96 -1.83
CA MET A 166 -11.42 -8.11 -0.57
C MET A 166 -11.62 -6.90 0.34
N LEU A 167 -11.75 -7.18 1.63
CA LEU A 167 -11.86 -6.20 2.71
C LEU A 167 -10.93 -6.61 3.85
N ASP A 168 -10.02 -5.71 4.21
CA ASP A 168 -9.12 -5.88 5.34
C ASP A 168 -9.54 -4.91 6.46
N VAL A 169 -9.87 -5.48 7.62
CA VAL A 169 -10.39 -4.74 8.78
C VAL A 169 -9.30 -4.60 9.84
N HIS A 170 -8.65 -3.44 9.87
CA HIS A 170 -7.56 -3.09 10.76
C HIS A 170 -8.07 -2.59 12.11
N HIS A 171 -7.29 -2.82 13.17
CA HIS A 171 -7.45 -2.20 14.50
C HIS A 171 -6.22 -1.43 14.96
N THR A 172 -5.14 -1.50 14.20
CA THR A 172 -3.93 -0.67 14.28
C THR A 172 -3.20 -0.76 12.94
N ILE A 173 -2.09 -0.05 12.76
CA ILE A 173 -1.35 0.02 11.47
C ILE A 173 -0.07 -0.85 11.44
N LEU A 174 0.25 -1.53 12.55
CA LEU A 174 1.33 -2.51 12.63
C LEU A 174 0.96 -3.66 13.55
N PRO A 175 1.42 -4.91 13.27
CA PRO A 175 1.19 -6.04 14.15
C PRO A 175 1.56 -5.72 15.60
N PRO A 176 0.75 -6.12 16.61
CA PRO A 176 1.09 -5.92 18.03
C PRO A 176 2.42 -6.57 18.46
N THR A 177 2.94 -7.49 17.65
CA THR A 177 4.24 -8.15 17.83
C THR A 177 5.42 -7.36 17.26
N ALA A 178 5.17 -6.29 16.49
CA ALA A 178 6.21 -5.41 15.99
C ALA A 178 6.83 -4.58 17.13
N ARG A 179 8.07 -4.12 16.93
CA ARG A 179 8.75 -3.28 17.94
C ARG A 179 8.10 -1.90 18.11
N PRO A 180 7.77 -1.15 17.03
CA PRO A 180 6.96 0.05 17.17
C PRO A 180 5.54 -0.33 17.56
N THR A 181 4.94 0.45 18.46
CA THR A 181 3.55 0.28 18.90
C THR A 181 2.77 1.54 18.54
N PRO A 182 2.25 1.65 17.31
CA PRO A 182 1.48 2.82 16.89
C PRO A 182 0.27 3.02 17.81
N ASP A 183 0.08 4.27 18.25
CA ASP A 183 -1.11 4.68 19.00
C ASP A 183 -2.35 4.72 18.09
N ALA A 184 -3.06 3.59 18.01
CA ALA A 184 -4.27 3.46 17.21
C ALA A 184 -5.42 4.37 17.71
N THR A 185 -5.48 4.63 19.02
CA THR A 185 -6.49 5.53 19.59
C THR A 185 -6.29 6.95 19.07
N ALA A 186 -5.04 7.44 19.03
CA ALA A 186 -4.72 8.74 18.46
C ALA A 186 -5.00 8.81 16.94
N LEU A 187 -4.67 7.74 16.19
CA LEU A 187 -4.99 7.66 14.76
C LEU A 187 -6.50 7.78 14.49
N ILE A 188 -7.31 7.11 15.31
CA ILE A 188 -8.78 7.13 15.20
C ILE A 188 -9.35 8.47 15.67
N ALA A 189 -8.84 9.02 16.77
CA ALA A 189 -9.30 10.28 17.33
C ALA A 189 -9.07 11.47 16.39
N ASP A 190 -7.95 11.48 15.68
CA ASP A 190 -7.58 12.53 14.73
C ASP A 190 -8.04 12.25 13.29
N ALA A 191 -8.88 11.23 13.08
CA ALA A 191 -9.42 10.91 11.77
C ALA A 191 -10.30 12.05 11.22
N VAL A 192 -10.19 12.30 9.92
CA VAL A 192 -10.89 13.39 9.23
C VAL A 192 -12.14 12.83 8.53
N PRO A 193 -13.35 13.33 8.83
CA PRO A 193 -14.57 12.84 8.21
C PRO A 193 -14.66 13.21 6.72
N LEU A 194 -15.14 12.27 5.90
CA LEU A 194 -15.49 12.49 4.50
C LEU A 194 -17.02 12.57 4.28
N GLY A 195 -17.82 12.23 5.29
CA GLY A 195 -19.28 12.13 5.21
C GLY A 195 -19.76 10.72 4.85
N GLY A 196 -21.07 10.47 4.97
CA GLY A 196 -21.67 9.17 4.64
C GLY A 196 -21.16 7.99 5.49
N GLY A 197 -20.73 8.25 6.72
CA GLY A 197 -20.12 7.24 7.60
C GLY A 197 -18.64 6.94 7.31
N LEU A 198 -18.03 7.64 6.36
CA LEU A 198 -16.62 7.48 5.99
C LEU A 198 -15.73 8.56 6.62
N ALA A 199 -14.51 8.16 6.94
CA ALA A 199 -13.42 9.03 7.36
C ALA A 199 -12.10 8.56 6.73
N ILE A 200 -11.04 9.35 6.87
CA ILE A 200 -9.66 9.00 6.51
C ILE A 200 -8.73 9.35 7.69
N LEU A 201 -7.51 8.83 7.67
CA LEU A 201 -6.48 9.31 8.59
C LEU A 201 -6.15 10.79 8.34
N SER A 202 -5.67 11.49 9.37
CA SER A 202 -5.08 12.82 9.20
C SER A 202 -3.94 12.79 8.18
N HIS A 203 -3.60 13.94 7.61
CA HIS A 203 -2.56 14.03 6.58
C HIS A 203 -1.22 13.39 6.99
N ASN A 204 -0.73 13.76 8.18
CA ASN A 204 0.51 13.19 8.71
C ASN A 204 0.37 11.69 9.01
N ASP A 205 -0.80 11.24 9.45
CA ASP A 205 -1.05 9.83 9.74
C ASP A 205 -1.15 8.98 8.46
N MET A 206 -1.65 9.54 7.35
CA MET A 206 -1.56 8.89 6.03
C MET A 206 -0.11 8.69 5.59
N LEU A 207 0.74 9.70 5.77
CA LEU A 207 2.18 9.60 5.48
C LEU A 207 2.88 8.57 6.37
N ILE A 208 2.56 8.56 7.65
CA ILE A 208 3.10 7.61 8.64
C ILE A 208 2.65 6.18 8.33
N HIS A 209 1.38 5.98 8.02
CA HIS A 209 0.83 4.68 7.64
C HIS A 209 1.48 4.17 6.34
N ALA A 210 1.59 5.00 5.31
CA ALA A 210 2.26 4.63 4.06
C ALA A 210 3.74 4.24 4.30
N ALA A 211 4.46 4.99 5.14
CA ALA A 211 5.83 4.68 5.51
C ALA A 211 5.95 3.39 6.34
N ALA A 212 5.04 3.16 7.27
CA ALA A 212 4.98 1.95 8.10
C ALA A 212 4.73 0.71 7.22
N HIS A 213 3.72 0.77 6.36
CA HIS A 213 3.40 -0.30 5.41
C HIS A 213 4.61 -0.64 4.53
N LEU A 214 5.36 0.36 4.06
CA LEU A 214 6.51 0.12 3.18
C LEU A 214 7.76 -0.39 3.91
N PHE A 215 8.06 0.12 5.11
CA PHE A 215 9.37 -0.11 5.76
C PHE A 215 9.33 -0.84 7.09
N ALA A 216 8.20 -0.83 7.79
CA ALA A 216 8.01 -1.45 9.10
C ALA A 216 7.10 -2.70 9.07
N ASP A 217 6.46 -2.99 7.94
CA ASP A 217 5.67 -4.21 7.76
C ASP A 217 5.95 -4.92 6.42
N GLY A 218 6.16 -4.16 5.34
CA GLY A 218 6.28 -4.71 3.99
C GLY A 218 7.64 -5.29 3.60
N ASP A 219 7.63 -6.06 2.51
CA ASP A 219 8.78 -6.69 1.84
C ASP A 219 9.30 -5.86 0.64
N LEU A 220 8.81 -4.62 0.49
CA LEU A 220 9.01 -3.71 -0.65
C LEU A 220 8.37 -4.16 -1.97
N SER A 221 7.44 -5.10 -1.96
CA SER A 221 6.58 -5.36 -3.12
C SER A 221 5.71 -4.12 -3.41
N GLY A 222 5.64 -3.70 -4.68
CA GLY A 222 5.02 -2.43 -5.06
C GLY A 222 5.73 -1.19 -4.51
N GLY A 223 7.02 -1.31 -4.17
CA GLY A 223 7.74 -0.25 -3.46
C GLY A 223 7.77 1.10 -4.19
N LEU A 224 7.92 1.11 -5.53
CA LEU A 224 7.90 2.35 -6.31
C LEU A 224 6.52 3.03 -6.23
N ARG A 225 5.43 2.27 -6.38
CA ARG A 225 4.05 2.77 -6.23
C ARG A 225 3.81 3.37 -4.84
N ASN A 226 4.14 2.63 -3.79
CA ASN A 226 3.91 3.09 -2.43
C ASN A 226 4.74 4.34 -2.10
N LEU A 227 5.93 4.47 -2.68
CA LEU A 227 6.77 5.66 -2.51
C LEU A 227 6.26 6.84 -3.35
N TRP A 228 5.62 6.59 -4.48
CA TRP A 228 4.91 7.61 -5.25
C TRP A 228 3.73 8.17 -4.47
N ASP A 229 2.97 7.34 -3.74
CA ASP A 229 1.89 7.81 -2.87
C ASP A 229 2.44 8.82 -1.84
N ILE A 230 3.57 8.50 -1.20
CA ILE A 230 4.23 9.39 -0.22
C ILE A 230 4.70 10.68 -0.89
N HIS A 231 5.30 10.59 -2.09
CA HIS A 231 5.69 11.77 -2.87
C HIS A 231 4.48 12.69 -3.13
N ALA A 232 3.38 12.14 -3.63
CA ALA A 232 2.18 12.90 -3.97
C ALA A 232 1.55 13.55 -2.72
N LEU A 233 1.44 12.82 -1.62
CA LEU A 233 0.95 13.36 -0.35
C LEU A 233 1.84 14.52 0.15
N VAL A 234 3.16 14.40 0.11
CA VAL A 234 4.06 15.48 0.55
C VAL A 234 3.97 16.70 -0.37
N VAL A 235 3.86 16.51 -1.68
CA VAL A 235 3.72 17.61 -2.64
C VAL A 235 2.41 18.36 -2.44
N GLU A 236 1.32 17.64 -2.16
CA GLU A 236 -0.02 18.20 -2.01
C GLU A 236 -0.25 18.86 -0.64
N GLY A 237 0.12 18.21 0.46
CA GLY A 237 -0.19 18.65 1.82
C GLY A 237 1.01 18.97 2.71
N GLY A 238 2.24 18.87 2.19
CA GLY A 238 3.46 19.13 2.96
C GLY A 238 3.81 18.02 3.96
N ALA A 239 4.75 18.33 4.85
CA ALA A 239 5.27 17.41 5.87
C ALA A 239 5.47 18.10 7.24
N ASP A 240 4.74 19.18 7.49
CA ASP A 240 4.84 19.95 8.73
C ASP A 240 4.29 19.13 9.91
N GLY A 241 5.03 19.14 11.03
CA GLY A 241 4.69 18.33 12.22
C GLY A 241 4.92 16.82 12.06
N LEU A 242 5.22 16.32 10.85
CA LEU A 242 5.37 14.89 10.57
C LEU A 242 6.42 14.21 11.46
N ALA A 243 7.51 14.90 11.80
CA ALA A 243 8.56 14.37 12.68
C ALA A 243 8.03 14.02 14.07
N GLN A 244 7.29 14.95 14.66
CA GLN A 244 6.74 14.83 16.01
C GLN A 244 5.65 13.77 16.04
N ARG A 245 4.76 13.80 15.03
CA ARG A 245 3.71 12.78 14.90
C ARG A 245 4.30 11.38 14.69
N ALA A 246 5.32 11.24 13.86
CA ALA A 246 6.01 9.95 13.67
C ALA A 246 6.68 9.45 14.96
N ALA A 247 7.21 10.36 15.79
CA ALA A 247 7.77 10.00 17.10
C ALA A 247 6.69 9.48 18.06
N GLN A 248 5.50 10.09 18.07
CA GLN A 248 4.35 9.62 18.86
C GLN A 248 4.01 8.15 18.55
N HIS A 249 4.06 7.74 17.28
CA HIS A 249 3.77 6.35 16.89
C HIS A 249 5.01 5.43 16.88
N GLY A 250 6.20 5.91 17.29
CA GLY A 250 7.44 5.13 17.25
C GLY A 250 7.93 4.80 15.82
N LEU A 251 7.47 5.55 14.81
CA LEU A 251 7.66 5.29 13.39
C LEU A 251 8.67 6.24 12.71
N GLY A 252 9.40 7.06 13.48
CA GLY A 252 10.36 8.03 12.97
C GLY A 252 11.36 7.45 11.97
N PHE A 253 11.90 6.25 12.21
CA PHE A 253 12.83 5.59 11.28
C PHE A 253 12.20 5.22 9.92
N ALA A 254 10.95 4.75 9.93
CA ALA A 254 10.24 4.38 8.70
C ALA A 254 9.96 5.63 7.86
N VAL A 255 9.47 6.69 8.51
CA VAL A 255 9.21 8.00 7.88
C VAL A 255 10.50 8.60 7.33
N ASP A 256 11.57 8.63 8.13
CA ASP A 256 12.86 9.16 7.73
C ASP A 256 13.40 8.50 6.46
N ARG A 257 13.28 7.16 6.37
CA ARG A 257 13.67 6.42 5.17
C ARG A 257 12.75 6.74 3.99
N ALA A 258 11.45 6.79 4.22
CA ALA A 258 10.47 7.12 3.19
C ALA A 258 10.75 8.49 2.57
N MET A 259 11.00 9.50 3.38
CA MET A 259 11.29 10.86 2.91
C MET A 259 12.60 10.92 2.13
N ARG A 260 13.67 10.28 2.62
CA ARG A 260 14.96 10.22 1.92
C ARG A 260 14.85 9.51 0.56
N LEU A 261 14.13 8.39 0.49
CA LEU A 261 13.95 7.66 -0.76
C LEU A 261 13.03 8.40 -1.73
N SER A 262 11.94 9.00 -1.24
CA SER A 262 11.01 9.79 -2.05
C SER A 262 11.71 11.01 -2.65
N HIS A 263 12.58 11.67 -1.87
CA HIS A 263 13.43 12.74 -2.39
C HIS A 263 14.42 12.23 -3.44
N ALA A 264 15.14 11.14 -3.15
CA ALA A 264 16.16 10.62 -4.06
C ALA A 264 15.61 10.09 -5.39
N LEU A 265 14.39 9.54 -5.41
CA LEU A 265 13.77 8.97 -6.61
C LEU A 265 12.88 9.98 -7.33
N TYR A 266 11.99 10.66 -6.62
CA TYR A 266 10.96 11.53 -7.21
C TYR A 266 11.21 13.03 -6.99
N ALA A 267 12.34 13.42 -6.39
CA ALA A 267 12.64 14.81 -6.03
C ALA A 267 11.56 15.47 -5.17
N THR A 268 10.93 14.68 -4.30
CA THR A 268 10.00 15.16 -3.28
C THR A 268 10.62 16.33 -2.51
N PRO A 269 9.92 17.46 -2.33
CA PRO A 269 10.42 18.58 -1.54
C PRO A 269 10.45 18.17 -0.06
N VAL A 270 11.65 18.11 0.52
CA VAL A 270 11.84 17.64 1.90
C VAL A 270 12.83 18.53 2.64
N ALA A 271 12.69 18.60 3.97
CA ALA A 271 13.63 19.29 4.85
C ALA A 271 15.07 18.75 4.70
N PRO A 272 16.11 19.58 4.95
CA PRO A 272 17.52 19.21 4.75
C PRO A 272 17.95 17.86 5.32
N ARG A 273 17.41 17.46 6.49
CA ARG A 273 17.69 16.17 7.13
C ARG A 273 17.32 14.94 6.29
N TRP A 274 16.42 15.11 5.33
CA TRP A 274 15.94 14.04 4.44
C TRP A 274 16.50 14.13 3.02
N GLN A 275 17.41 15.07 2.73
CA GLN A 275 17.93 15.24 1.37
C GLN A 275 19.06 14.26 1.02
N ARG A 276 19.69 13.64 2.02
CA ARG A 276 20.86 12.76 1.82
C ARG A 276 20.54 11.32 2.21
N LEU A 277 20.75 10.39 1.27
CA LEU A 277 20.62 8.95 1.51
C LEU A 277 21.68 8.44 2.48
N THR A 278 21.27 7.58 3.41
CA THR A 278 22.19 6.78 4.23
C THR A 278 22.67 5.53 3.49
N ILE A 279 23.65 4.80 4.03
CA ILE A 279 24.13 3.54 3.45
C ILE A 279 22.99 2.51 3.33
N PRO A 280 22.19 2.24 4.39
CA PRO A 280 21.03 1.37 4.27
C PRO A 280 20.09 1.80 3.15
N ASP A 281 19.79 3.09 3.02
CA ASP A 281 18.82 3.56 2.01
C ASP A 281 19.28 3.25 0.58
N ARG A 282 20.59 3.22 0.31
CA ARG A 282 21.12 2.81 -1.01
C ARG A 282 20.78 1.35 -1.35
N ILE A 283 20.72 0.46 -0.35
CA ILE A 283 20.33 -0.95 -0.53
C ILE A 283 18.84 -1.03 -0.85
N PHE A 284 18.00 -0.28 -0.13
CA PHE A 284 16.55 -0.21 -0.39
C PHE A 284 16.28 0.35 -1.80
N ARG A 285 16.96 1.44 -2.18
CA ARG A 285 16.87 2.01 -3.53
C ARG A 285 17.24 0.99 -4.60
N ARG A 286 18.34 0.26 -4.40
CA ARG A 286 18.75 -0.81 -5.33
C ARG A 286 17.67 -1.89 -5.46
N ARG A 287 17.06 -2.31 -4.35
CA ARG A 287 15.98 -3.31 -4.33
C ARG A 287 14.72 -2.82 -5.04
N MET A 288 14.37 -1.54 -4.91
CA MET A 288 13.19 -0.94 -5.57
C MET A 288 13.39 -0.78 -7.08
N LEU A 289 14.63 -0.57 -7.54
CA LEU A 289 14.97 -0.45 -8.96
C LEU A 289 15.38 -1.79 -9.61
N ALA A 290 15.20 -2.91 -8.91
CA ALA A 290 15.66 -4.23 -9.34
C ALA A 290 14.65 -4.92 -10.27
N ARG A 291 14.19 -4.26 -11.34
CA ARG A 291 13.47 -4.93 -12.44
C ARG A 291 14.20 -4.79 -13.76
N ASP A 292 14.05 -5.80 -14.61
CA ASP A 292 14.47 -5.74 -16.01
C ASP A 292 13.38 -5.12 -16.92
N GLY A 293 13.68 -4.99 -18.22
CA GLY A 293 12.74 -4.46 -19.22
C GLY A 293 11.49 -5.32 -19.41
N TRP A 294 11.51 -6.58 -18.97
CA TRP A 294 10.36 -7.48 -18.97
C TRP A 294 9.56 -7.41 -17.66
N GLY A 295 9.87 -6.47 -16.76
CA GLY A 295 9.21 -6.32 -15.46
C GLY A 295 9.57 -7.43 -14.45
N ARG A 296 10.54 -8.30 -14.75
CA ARG A 296 10.94 -9.40 -13.86
C ARG A 296 11.89 -8.89 -12.79
N GLY A 297 11.69 -9.36 -11.57
CA GLY A 297 12.56 -9.01 -10.45
C GLY A 297 13.98 -9.58 -10.63
N ARG A 298 14.97 -8.70 -10.67
CA ARG A 298 16.40 -9.03 -10.62
C ARG A 298 16.85 -9.34 -9.19
N HIS A 299 17.99 -10.02 -9.05
CA HIS A 299 18.63 -10.35 -7.76
C HIS A 299 17.74 -11.15 -6.80
N PRO A 300 17.50 -12.46 -7.09
CA PRO A 300 16.63 -13.31 -6.27
C PRO A 300 17.08 -13.39 -4.80
N LEU A 301 18.38 -13.38 -4.53
CA LEU A 301 18.91 -13.38 -3.15
C LEU A 301 18.55 -12.12 -2.38
N THR A 302 18.60 -10.95 -3.02
CA THR A 302 18.17 -9.69 -2.37
C THR A 302 16.66 -9.72 -2.11
N ARG A 303 15.86 -10.24 -3.05
CA ARG A 303 14.41 -10.41 -2.83
C ARG A 303 14.13 -11.34 -1.65
N LEU A 304 14.80 -12.48 -1.58
CA LEU A 304 14.68 -13.43 -0.46
C LEU A 304 15.10 -12.78 0.87
N ALA A 305 16.18 -12.01 0.90
CA ALA A 305 16.61 -11.31 2.11
C ALA A 305 15.57 -10.29 2.61
N PHE A 306 14.94 -9.54 1.71
CA PHE A 306 13.85 -8.61 2.08
C PHE A 306 12.57 -9.32 2.51
N TYR A 307 12.25 -10.46 1.89
CA TYR A 307 11.16 -11.33 2.30
C TYR A 307 11.40 -11.89 3.71
N VAL A 308 12.60 -12.41 4.01
CA VAL A 308 12.94 -12.88 5.35
C VAL A 308 12.89 -11.72 6.35
N ARG A 309 13.44 -10.54 5.98
CA ARG A 309 13.40 -9.34 6.81
C ARG A 309 11.97 -8.94 7.19
N SER A 310 11.03 -8.92 6.24
CA SER A 310 9.64 -8.50 6.56
C SER A 310 9.01 -9.44 7.60
N HIS A 311 9.25 -10.75 7.49
CA HIS A 311 8.77 -11.72 8.48
C HIS A 311 9.38 -11.51 9.86
N LEU A 312 10.69 -11.20 9.94
CA LEU A 312 11.38 -10.93 11.21
C LEU A 312 10.95 -9.62 11.88
N ILE A 313 10.44 -8.65 11.11
CA ILE A 313 9.91 -7.39 11.66
C ILE A 313 8.49 -7.61 12.21
N ARG A 314 7.69 -8.41 11.52
CA ARG A 314 6.32 -8.74 11.92
C ARG A 314 6.28 -9.62 13.17
N MET A 315 7.16 -10.62 13.26
CA MET A 315 7.10 -11.63 14.31
C MET A 315 8.47 -11.95 14.91
N PRO A 316 8.56 -12.13 16.24
CA PRO A 316 9.68 -12.77 16.89
C PRO A 316 10.01 -14.14 16.27
N LEU A 317 11.31 -14.45 16.13
CA LEU A 317 11.80 -15.71 15.56
C LEU A 317 11.09 -16.98 16.06
N PRO A 318 10.82 -17.16 17.37
CA PRO A 318 10.12 -18.35 17.85
C PRO A 318 8.68 -18.48 17.31
N LEU A 319 7.97 -17.36 17.14
CA LEU A 319 6.61 -17.35 16.58
C LEU A 319 6.64 -17.67 15.08
N LEU A 320 7.62 -17.14 14.35
CA LEU A 320 7.82 -17.46 12.93
C LEU A 320 8.10 -18.96 12.72
N LEU A 321 9.01 -19.54 13.52
CA LEU A 321 9.32 -20.98 13.45
C LEU A 321 8.10 -21.84 13.77
N ARG A 322 7.32 -21.47 14.79
CA ARG A 322 6.06 -22.15 15.11
C ARG A 322 5.05 -22.06 13.97
N HIS A 323 4.89 -20.89 13.35
CA HIS A 323 3.96 -20.70 12.23
C HIS A 323 4.37 -21.53 11.01
N LEU A 324 5.65 -21.50 10.64
CA LEU A 324 6.17 -22.29 9.52
C LEU A 324 6.03 -23.79 9.77
N TRP A 325 6.28 -24.26 11.00
CA TRP A 325 6.10 -25.68 11.34
C TRP A 325 4.64 -26.13 11.25
N ILE A 326 3.70 -25.33 11.74
CA ILE A 326 2.26 -25.64 11.66
C ILE A 326 1.80 -25.64 10.19
N LYS A 327 2.19 -24.64 9.39
CA LYS A 327 1.88 -24.63 7.94
C LYS A 327 2.51 -25.80 7.19
N TRP A 328 3.75 -26.16 7.48
CA TRP A 328 4.41 -27.32 6.87
C TRP A 328 3.72 -28.64 7.21
N ARG A 329 3.29 -28.82 8.47
CA ARG A 329 2.51 -30.00 8.89
C ARG A 329 1.17 -30.08 8.15
N LYS A 330 0.47 -28.95 7.98
CA LYS A 330 -0.79 -28.89 7.23
C LYS A 330 -0.59 -29.11 5.73
N GLY A 331 0.47 -28.56 5.14
CA GLY A 331 0.82 -28.77 3.73
C GLY A 331 1.18 -30.22 3.40
N ARG A 332 1.65 -31.00 4.38
CA ARG A 332 1.83 -32.46 4.26
C ARG A 332 0.55 -33.27 4.45
N ALA A 333 -0.48 -32.69 5.05
CA ALA A 333 -1.76 -33.35 5.34
C ALA A 333 -2.82 -33.12 4.25
N ALA A 334 -2.53 -32.30 3.23
CA ALA A 334 -3.35 -32.23 2.03
C ALA A 334 -3.08 -33.47 1.16
N PRO A 335 -4.05 -34.39 0.97
CA PRO A 335 -3.87 -35.46 0.00
C PRO A 335 -3.73 -34.84 -1.39
N ALA A 336 -2.87 -35.45 -2.22
CA ALA A 336 -2.92 -35.24 -3.65
C ALA A 336 -4.30 -35.73 -4.15
N SER A 337 -5.27 -34.83 -4.30
CA SER A 337 -6.45 -35.09 -5.10
C SER A 337 -6.09 -34.82 -6.56
N GLY A 338 -6.07 -35.90 -7.34
CA GLY A 338 -5.88 -35.89 -8.79
C GLY A 338 -7.13 -35.50 -9.57
#